data_AF-A0A914Z7R6-F1
#
_entry.id   AF-A0A914Z7R6-F1
#
_cell.length_a   1.000
_cell.length_b   1.000
_cell.length_c   1.000
_cell.angle_alpha   90.00
_cell.angle_beta   90.00
_cell.angle_gamma   90.00
#
_symmetry.space_group_name_H-M   'P 1'
#
loop_
_entity.id
_entity.type
_entity.pdbx_description
1 polymer ?
#
loop_
_entity_poly.entity_id
_entity_poly.type
_entity_poly.pdbx_seq_one_letter_code
_entity_poly.pdbx_strand_id
1 'polypeptide(L)'
;MNFAEADYVMTNTPGMLRAMAARIKAAGVRPEIEVFDTGHLVLAKQLVKEGLIEDPVMVQLCMGIPYGAPDDLNSLMAMVNNVPQGWTYSAFSIGRMQLPYVAMAALAGGNIRVGLEDNLINECEFDDAGSGA
;
A
#
# COMPACT_ATOMS: atom_id res chain seq x y z
N MET A 1 -3.89 12.60 1.72
CA MET A 1 -2.90 12.31 2.78
C MET A 1 -1.69 13.19 2.57
N ASN A 2 -0.92 13.41 3.63
CA ASN A 2 0.34 14.13 3.55
C ASN A 2 1.36 13.33 2.71
N PHE A 3 2.26 14.03 2.04
CA PHE A 3 3.40 13.47 1.31
C PHE A 3 4.65 14.29 1.66
N ALA A 4 5.84 13.80 1.31
CA ALA A 4 7.12 14.39 1.72
C ALA A 4 7.36 15.83 1.20
N GLU A 5 6.66 16.21 0.13
CA GLU A 5 6.89 17.48 -0.56
C GLU A 5 6.13 18.63 0.12
N ALA A 6 6.88 19.66 0.52
CA ALA A 6 6.49 20.80 1.37
C ALA A 6 4.98 21.08 1.46
N ASP A 7 4.40 21.66 0.41
CA ASP A 7 3.00 22.11 0.40
C ASP A 7 2.08 21.19 -0.41
N TYR A 8 2.52 19.95 -0.70
CA TYR A 8 1.78 19.02 -1.53
C TYR A 8 0.85 18.12 -0.69
N VAL A 9 -0.42 18.05 -1.12
CA VAL A 9 -1.41 17.12 -0.56
C VAL A 9 -1.95 16.22 -1.66
N MET A 10 -1.66 14.93 -1.56
CA MET A 10 -2.28 13.93 -2.42
C MET A 10 -3.75 13.77 -2.03
N THR A 11 -4.64 14.32 -2.85
CA THR A 11 -6.06 14.44 -2.54
C THR A 11 -6.90 13.54 -3.44
N ASN A 12 -7.46 12.48 -2.84
CA ASN A 12 -8.45 11.61 -3.46
C ASN A 12 -9.71 11.63 -2.61
N THR A 13 -10.64 12.54 -2.92
CA THR A 13 -11.87 12.67 -2.13
C THR A 13 -12.78 11.45 -2.32
N PRO A 14 -13.66 11.12 -1.35
CA PRO A 14 -14.61 10.01 -1.53
C PRO A 14 -15.50 10.15 -2.77
N GLY A 15 -15.85 11.38 -3.17
CA GLY A 15 -16.61 11.63 -4.40
C GLY A 15 -15.81 11.29 -5.66
N MET A 16 -14.53 11.69 -5.71
CA MET A 16 -13.62 11.33 -6.80
C MET A 16 -13.44 9.82 -6.89
N LEU A 17 -13.19 9.14 -5.77
CA LEU A 17 -12.98 7.70 -5.73
C LEU A 17 -14.21 6.91 -6.18
N ARG A 18 -15.44 7.34 -5.82
CA ARG A 18 -16.67 6.74 -6.35
C ARG A 18 -16.79 6.91 -7.86
N ALA A 19 -16.51 8.10 -8.37
CA ALA A 19 -16.56 8.37 -9.80
C ALA A 19 -15.51 7.56 -10.58
N MET A 20 -14.30 7.42 -10.03
CA MET A 20 -13.25 6.58 -10.60
C MET A 20 -13.63 5.10 -10.58
N ALA A 21 -14.12 4.59 -9.45
CA ALA A 21 -14.55 3.19 -9.34
C ALA A 21 -15.66 2.84 -10.34
N ALA A 22 -16.66 3.71 -10.50
CA ALA A 22 -17.72 3.52 -11.50
C ALA A 22 -17.15 3.46 -12.94
N ARG A 23 -16.17 4.30 -13.27
CA ARG A 23 -15.51 4.29 -14.58
C ARG A 23 -14.67 3.04 -14.82
N ILE A 24 -13.90 2.62 -13.81
CA ILE A 24 -13.09 1.40 -13.87
C ILE A 24 -14.00 0.18 -14.07
N LYS A 25 -15.09 0.10 -13.31
CA LYS A 25 -16.11 -0.95 -13.47
C LYS A 25 -16.74 -0.95 -14.86
N ALA A 26 -17.13 0.22 -15.37
CA ALA A 26 -17.69 0.34 -16.72
C ALA A 26 -16.71 -0.07 -17.82
N ALA A 27 -15.40 0.06 -17.58
CA ALA A 27 -14.36 -0.40 -18.49
C ALA A 27 -14.10 -1.91 -18.40
N GLY A 28 -14.71 -2.64 -17.46
CA GLY A 28 -14.49 -4.08 -17.26
C GLY A 28 -13.10 -4.41 -16.72
N VAL A 29 -12.44 -3.46 -16.05
CA VAL A 29 -11.10 -3.64 -15.46
C VAL A 29 -11.24 -3.78 -13.95
N ARG A 30 -10.37 -4.60 -13.33
CA ARG A 30 -10.29 -4.71 -11.88
C ARG A 30 -9.29 -3.70 -11.32
N PRO A 31 -9.69 -2.85 -10.35
CA PRO A 31 -8.75 -1.95 -9.70
C PRO A 31 -7.85 -2.71 -8.72
N GLU A 32 -6.61 -2.26 -8.62
CA GLU A 32 -5.77 -2.46 -7.43
C GLU A 32 -5.97 -1.26 -6.51
N ILE A 33 -6.30 -1.52 -5.24
CA ILE A 33 -6.61 -0.46 -4.27
C ILE A 33 -5.37 -0.12 -3.46
N GLU A 34 -4.78 1.04 -3.74
CA GLU A 34 -3.60 1.56 -3.05
C GLU A 34 -3.99 2.11 -1.65
N VAL A 35 -3.59 1.39 -0.61
CA VAL A 35 -3.90 1.68 0.80
C VAL A 35 -2.64 2.16 1.50
N PHE A 36 -2.57 3.48 1.69
CA PHE A 36 -1.46 4.16 2.35
C PHE A 36 -1.68 4.40 3.85
N ASP A 37 -2.91 4.16 4.33
CA ASP A 37 -3.30 4.28 5.74
C ASP A 37 -4.54 3.42 6.00
N THR A 38 -4.77 3.04 7.25
CA THR A 38 -5.88 2.21 7.73
C THR A 38 -7.26 2.73 7.31
N GLY A 39 -7.44 4.05 7.26
CA GLY A 39 -8.69 4.69 6.82
C GLY A 39 -9.02 4.43 5.34
N HIS A 40 -8.02 4.20 4.49
CA HIS A 40 -8.26 3.90 3.07
C HIS A 40 -8.93 2.52 2.91
N LEU A 41 -8.56 1.55 3.74
CA LEU A 41 -9.17 0.23 3.73
C LEU A 41 -10.63 0.26 4.22
N VAL A 42 -10.97 1.18 5.14
CA VAL A 42 -12.36 1.44 5.54
C VAL A 42 -13.19 1.91 4.34
N LEU A 43 -12.67 2.86 3.57
CA LEU A 43 -13.36 3.36 2.38
C LEU A 43 -13.45 2.28 1.28
N ALA A 44 -12.41 1.48 1.08
CA ALA A 44 -12.43 0.36 0.13
C ALA A 44 -13.58 -0.62 0.43
N LYS A 45 -13.74 -1.02 1.69
CA LYS A 45 -14.86 -1.86 2.15
C LYS A 45 -16.21 -1.20 1.88
N GLN A 46 -16.30 0.11 2.04
CA GLN A 46 -17.51 0.86 1.76
C GLN A 46 -17.83 0.88 0.25
N LEU A 47 -16.84 1.07 -0.62
CA LEU A 47 -17.03 1.04 -2.08
C LEU A 47 -17.47 -0.33 -2.60
N VAL A 48 -17.03 -1.42 -1.96
CA VAL A 48 -17.55 -2.78 -2.25
C VAL A 48 -19.01 -2.91 -1.82
N LYS A 49 -19.37 -2.44 -0.62
CA LYS A 49 -20.78 -2.43 -0.16
C LYS A 49 -21.69 -1.61 -1.08
N GLU A 50 -21.17 -0.55 -1.68
CA GLU A 50 -21.86 0.28 -2.66
C GLU A 50 -21.95 -0.38 -4.06
N GLY A 51 -21.32 -1.55 -4.26
CA GLY A 51 -21.30 -2.27 -5.53
C GLY A 51 -20.43 -1.62 -6.61
N LEU A 52 -19.59 -0.65 -6.23
CA LEU A 52 -18.70 0.08 -7.13
C LEU A 52 -17.40 -0.68 -7.42
N ILE A 53 -16.96 -1.51 -6.47
CA ILE A 53 -15.83 -2.44 -6.63
C ILE A 53 -16.37 -3.86 -6.45
N GLU A 54 -15.98 -4.76 -7.36
CA GLU A 54 -16.40 -6.15 -7.34
C GLU A 54 -15.40 -7.02 -6.55
N ASP A 55 -15.93 -8.01 -5.84
CA ASP A 55 -15.16 -8.99 -5.08
C ASP A 55 -14.71 -10.16 -5.99
N PRO A 56 -13.52 -10.78 -5.82
CA PRO A 56 -12.46 -10.48 -4.85
C PRO A 56 -11.69 -9.19 -5.18
N VAL A 57 -11.43 -8.37 -4.16
CA VAL A 57 -10.63 -7.14 -4.29
C VAL A 57 -9.14 -7.44 -4.21
N MET A 58 -8.35 -6.71 -5.00
CA MET A 58 -6.89 -6.63 -4.86
C MET A 58 -6.50 -5.33 -4.16
N VAL A 59 -5.74 -5.45 -3.07
CA VAL A 59 -5.25 -4.32 -2.27
C VAL A 59 -3.73 -4.27 -2.31
N GLN A 60 -3.16 -3.08 -2.37
CA GLN A 60 -1.75 -2.86 -2.13
C GLN A 60 -1.56 -2.07 -0.83
N LEU A 61 -0.80 -2.63 0.10
CA LEU A 61 -0.42 -1.96 1.34
C LEU A 61 0.87 -1.16 1.06
N CYS A 62 0.74 0.16 0.99
CA CYS A 62 1.80 1.07 0.59
C CYS A 62 2.49 1.61 1.85
N MET A 63 3.64 1.04 2.21
CA MET A 63 4.31 1.29 3.49
C MET A 63 5.51 2.23 3.32
N GLY A 64 5.85 2.98 4.37
CA GLY A 64 7.08 3.78 4.42
C GLY A 64 7.03 5.11 3.63
N ILE A 65 5.89 5.43 3.01
CA ILE A 65 5.66 6.74 2.40
C ILE A 65 5.58 7.79 3.53
N PRO A 66 6.34 8.89 3.47
CA PRO A 66 6.34 9.90 4.53
C PRO A 66 4.93 10.37 4.89
N TYR A 67 4.63 10.32 6.19
CA TYR A 67 3.34 10.68 6.79
C TYR A 67 2.15 9.76 6.42
N GLY A 68 2.40 8.62 5.76
CA GLY A 68 1.47 7.50 5.64
C GLY A 68 1.75 6.41 6.69
N ALA A 69 1.32 5.18 6.40
CA ALA A 69 1.60 4.02 7.22
C ALA A 69 3.13 3.80 7.34
N PRO A 70 3.68 3.76 8.57
CA PRO A 70 5.08 3.43 8.79
C PRO A 70 5.38 2.01 8.33
N ASP A 71 6.63 1.74 7.95
CA ASP A 71 7.04 0.46 7.41
C ASP A 71 7.55 -0.53 8.48
N ASP A 72 7.21 -0.34 9.75
CA ASP A 72 7.48 -1.30 10.81
C ASP A 72 6.50 -2.50 10.79
N LEU A 73 6.92 -3.60 11.43
CA LEU A 73 6.13 -4.83 11.46
C LEU A 73 4.76 -4.67 12.14
N ASN A 74 4.65 -3.85 13.19
CA ASN A 74 3.36 -3.68 13.88
C ASN A 74 2.36 -2.95 12.99
N SER A 75 2.82 -1.92 12.28
CA SER A 75 2.01 -1.18 11.31
C SER A 75 1.57 -2.09 10.15
N LEU A 76 2.49 -2.88 9.59
CA LEU A 76 2.18 -3.88 8.56
C LEU A 76 1.11 -4.87 9.04
N MET A 77 1.33 -5.51 10.20
CA MET A 77 0.41 -6.52 10.72
C MET A 77 -0.95 -5.92 11.08
N ALA A 78 -1.01 -4.68 11.56
CA ALA A 78 -2.27 -3.98 11.78
C ALA A 78 -3.07 -3.83 10.48
N MET A 79 -2.41 -3.47 9.37
CA MET A 79 -3.07 -3.36 8.07
C MET A 79 -3.49 -4.73 7.51
N VAL A 80 -2.59 -5.72 7.53
CA VAL A 80 -2.86 -7.10 7.07
C VAL A 80 -4.05 -7.69 7.80
N ASN A 81 -4.10 -7.60 9.13
CA ASN A 81 -5.19 -8.14 9.94
C ASN A 81 -6.55 -7.47 9.67
N ASN A 82 -6.57 -6.31 9.02
CA ASN A 82 -7.79 -5.62 8.65
C ASN A 82 -8.24 -5.92 7.20
N VAL A 83 -7.43 -6.59 6.38
CA VAL A 83 -7.82 -7.01 5.03
C VAL A 83 -8.91 -8.09 5.17
N PRO A 84 -10.09 -7.94 4.53
CA PRO A 84 -11.13 -8.95 4.55
C PRO A 84 -10.66 -10.32 4.08
N GLN A 85 -11.16 -11.38 4.73
CA GLN A 85 -10.94 -12.74 4.26
C GLN A 85 -11.52 -12.91 2.85
N GLY A 86 -10.69 -13.42 1.93
CA GLY A 86 -11.03 -13.58 0.51
C GLY A 86 -10.49 -12.46 -0.39
N TRP A 87 -10.06 -11.32 0.18
CA TRP A 87 -9.33 -10.32 -0.57
C TRP A 87 -7.88 -10.74 -0.75
N THR A 88 -7.32 -10.39 -1.90
CA THR A 88 -5.90 -10.58 -2.18
C THR A 88 -5.17 -9.29 -1.84
N TYR A 89 -3.99 -9.39 -1.23
CA TYR A 89 -3.18 -8.20 -0.99
C TYR A 89 -1.72 -8.39 -1.43
N SER A 90 -1.08 -7.28 -1.75
CA SER A 90 0.36 -7.09 -1.93
C SER A 90 0.84 -6.09 -0.89
N ALA A 91 2.12 -6.11 -0.53
CA ALA A 91 2.72 -5.06 0.29
C ALA A 91 4.12 -4.69 -0.22
N PHE A 92 4.47 -3.41 -0.12
CA PHE A 92 5.80 -2.90 -0.43
C PHE A 92 6.19 -1.77 0.51
N SER A 93 7.48 -1.46 0.58
CA SER A 93 8.00 -0.21 1.12
C SER A 93 8.98 0.43 0.14
N ILE A 94 9.16 1.73 0.28
CA ILE A 94 10.04 2.54 -0.58
C ILE A 94 11.51 2.52 -0.13
N GLY A 95 12.41 2.85 -1.05
CA GLY A 95 13.84 2.98 -0.82
C GLY A 95 14.47 1.70 -0.27
N ARG A 96 15.37 1.85 0.72
CA ARG A 96 16.13 0.73 1.31
C ARG A 96 15.27 -0.38 1.92
N MET A 97 14.01 -0.09 2.23
CA MET A 97 13.09 -1.06 2.83
C MET A 97 12.38 -1.95 1.79
N GLN A 98 12.55 -1.71 0.49
CA GLN A 98 11.93 -2.52 -0.58
C GLN A 98 12.25 -4.02 -0.45
N LEU A 99 13.53 -4.40 -0.41
CA LEU A 99 13.91 -5.82 -0.34
C LEU A 99 13.58 -6.47 1.03
N PRO A 100 13.79 -5.83 2.19
CA PRO A 100 13.26 -6.32 3.46
C PRO A 100 11.74 -6.54 3.42
N TYR A 101 10.98 -5.67 2.72
CA TYR A 101 9.54 -5.81 2.59
C TYR A 101 9.10 -7.00 1.76
N VAL A 102 9.89 -7.42 0.76
CA VAL A 102 9.61 -8.67 0.02
C VAL A 102 9.47 -9.84 0.98
N ALA A 103 10.41 -9.98 1.93
CA ALA A 103 10.38 -11.05 2.92
C ALA A 103 9.21 -10.88 3.91
N MET A 104 8.99 -9.67 4.43
CA MET A 104 7.91 -9.41 5.39
C MET A 104 6.52 -9.64 4.78
N ALA A 105 6.28 -9.17 3.55
CA ALA A 105 5.02 -9.36 2.84
C ALA A 105 4.75 -10.84 2.57
N ALA A 106 5.76 -11.58 2.08
CA ALA A 106 5.64 -13.00 1.83
C ALA A 106 5.36 -13.80 3.12
N LEU A 107 6.03 -13.46 4.23
CA LEU A 107 5.80 -14.09 5.53
C LEU A 107 4.42 -13.76 6.13
N ALA A 108 3.89 -12.57 5.85
CA ALA A 108 2.53 -12.19 6.25
C ALA A 108 1.45 -12.92 5.41
N GLY A 109 1.82 -13.51 4.27
CA GLY A 109 0.92 -14.21 3.35
C GLY A 109 0.41 -13.33 2.20
N GLY A 110 1.07 -12.19 1.94
CA GLY A 110 0.77 -11.29 0.84
C GLY A 110 1.63 -11.55 -0.41
N ASN A 111 1.25 -10.90 -1.50
CA ASN A 111 2.11 -10.74 -2.67
C ASN A 111 3.18 -9.66 -2.43
N ILE A 112 4.15 -9.59 -3.34
CA ILE A 112 5.29 -8.68 -3.26
C ILE A 112 5.28 -7.70 -4.43
N ARG A 113 5.81 -6.50 -4.22
CA ARG A 113 6.10 -5.52 -5.26
C ARG A 113 7.52 -4.99 -5.11
N VAL A 114 8.21 -4.90 -6.24
CA VAL A 114 9.54 -4.29 -6.40
C VAL A 114 9.59 -3.54 -7.72
N GLY A 115 10.52 -2.61 -7.87
CA GLY A 115 10.73 -1.87 -9.10
C GLY A 115 11.44 -0.54 -8.86
N LEU A 116 11.92 0.05 -9.96
CA LEU A 116 12.61 1.34 -9.96
C LEU A 116 11.72 2.52 -9.53
N GLU A 117 10.39 2.35 -9.59
CA GLU A 117 9.44 3.34 -9.06
C GLU A 117 9.59 3.53 -7.55
N ASP A 118 9.84 2.43 -6.83
CA ASP A 118 9.85 2.44 -5.36
C ASP A 118 11.28 2.58 -4.80
N ASN A 119 12.31 2.17 -5.56
CA ASN A 119 13.70 2.20 -5.11
C ASN A 119 14.69 2.21 -6.29
N LEU A 120 15.66 3.13 -6.26
CA LEU A 120 16.70 3.29 -7.28
C LEU A 120 18.02 2.57 -6.94
N ILE A 121 18.13 2.02 -5.72
CA ILE A 121 19.37 1.45 -5.19
C ILE A 121 19.29 -0.08 -5.28
N ASN A 122 20.30 -0.71 -5.87
CA ASN A 122 20.34 -2.16 -6.08
C ASN A 122 20.81 -2.96 -4.86
N GLU A 123 21.32 -2.29 -3.83
CA GLU A 123 21.97 -2.92 -2.69
C GLU A 123 21.21 -2.61 -1.40
N CYS A 124 20.93 -3.65 -0.61
CA CYS A 124 20.70 -3.47 0.81
C CYS A 124 22.06 -3.13 1.42
N GLU A 125 22.44 -1.86 1.44
CA GLU A 125 23.50 -1.41 2.37
C GLU A 125 22.95 -1.67 3.77
N PHE A 126 23.36 -2.80 4.37
CA PHE A 126 23.30 -2.96 5.80
C PHE A 126 24.26 -1.89 6.32
N ASP A 127 23.72 -0.81 6.89
CA ASP A 127 24.53 0.14 7.65
C ASP A 127 25.37 -0.70 8.62
N ASP A 128 26.67 -0.83 8.35
CA ASP A 128 27.66 -1.36 9.28
C ASP A 128 27.60 -0.43 10.49
N ALA A 129 26.74 -0.77 11.44
CA ALA A 129 26.62 -0.09 12.71
C ALA A 129 27.95 -0.31 13.47
N GLY A 130 28.93 0.55 13.18
CA GLY A 130 30.12 0.77 14.00
C GLY A 130 31.37 -0.06 13.65
N SER A 131 31.96 0.15 12.47
CA SER A 131 33.42 0.12 12.34
C SER A 131 33.98 1.55 12.49
N GLY A 132 33.65 2.18 13.61
CA GLY A 132 34.28 3.43 14.06
C GLY A 132 35.02 3.11 15.35
N ALA A 133 36.34 3.27 15.30
CA ALA A 133 37.27 3.12 16.42
C ALA A 133 36.92 4.02 17.62
#